data_AF-A0AAD6FL05-F1
#
_entry.id   AF-A0AAD6FL05-F1
#
_cell.length_a   1.000
_cell.length_b   1.000
_cell.length_c   1.000
_cell.angle_alpha   90.00
_cell.angle_beta   90.00
_cell.angle_gamma   90.00
#
_symmetry.space_group_name_H-M   'P 1'
#
loop_
_entity.id
_entity.type
_entity.pdbx_description
1 polymer ?
#
loop_
_entity_poly.entity_id
_entity_poly.type
_entity_poly.pdbx_seq_one_letter_code
_entity_poly.pdbx_strand_id
1 'polypeptide(L)'
;MAKVTKFCSLLHSTCGLKEAFEGQYGANRSIPSAVSTRWNSTLRLVEAVTDLDPQSLNTLLEAQGHKGLCLSAREWSQLKELVEILAPFLQATDLTQGEKVVTKCGFALRSLTQQPPQQMDVSDSAQPAGDLPFGDMVYMMSALLDPSFCFFWLEQDVLAPDEVKSEVKEMIMDLVLAEARKVTILAESSSGEDNKDEEPPAKTPRLFTGYRKKSKKKDDHVSSVKAELIRYIQVCSGEEDEADCLVFWKRNAKVFPRLYLVAMRVLAVPATSAPVERVFSHGGLIMRPHRARLSARTLSSLIFLKCNHSVA
;
A
#
# COMPACT_ATOMS: atom_id res chain seq x y z
N MET A 1 11.00 24.13 9.72
CA MET A 1 10.05 24.00 8.59
C MET A 1 9.84 25.29 7.80
N ALA A 2 9.32 26.38 8.38
CA ALA A 2 8.98 27.60 7.61
C ALA A 2 10.13 28.20 6.78
N LYS A 3 11.35 28.26 7.33
CA LYS A 3 12.56 28.72 6.60
C LYS A 3 12.82 27.89 5.34
N VAL A 4 12.77 26.56 5.47
CA VAL A 4 13.02 25.59 4.40
C VAL A 4 11.97 25.70 3.29
N THR A 5 10.68 25.79 3.65
CA THR A 5 9.60 25.96 2.68
C THR A 5 9.74 27.28 1.93
N LYS A 6 10.04 28.38 2.63
CA LYS A 6 10.23 29.70 2.02
C LYS A 6 11.45 29.74 1.10
N PHE A 7 12.56 29.11 1.50
CA PHE A 7 13.73 28.94 0.65
C PHE A 7 13.37 28.21 -0.66
N CYS A 8 12.67 27.07 -0.57
CA CYS A 8 12.25 26.33 -1.76
C CYS A 8 11.32 27.15 -2.67
N SER A 9 10.35 27.88 -2.10
CA SER A 9 9.48 28.77 -2.88
C SER A 9 10.28 29.83 -3.64
N LEU A 10 11.27 30.45 -3.00
CA LEU A 10 12.15 31.44 -3.64
C LEU A 10 13.02 30.82 -4.73
N LEU A 11 13.52 29.60 -4.50
CA LEU A 11 14.34 28.86 -5.46
C LEU A 11 13.56 28.61 -6.77
N HIS A 12 12.27 28.29 -6.66
CA HIS A 12 11.40 28.06 -7.83
C HIS A 12 10.84 29.34 -8.45
N SER A 13 10.69 30.44 -7.68
CA SER A 13 10.14 31.70 -8.19
C SER A 13 11.19 32.67 -8.75
N THR A 14 12.46 32.55 -8.35
CA THR A 14 13.48 33.57 -8.58
C THR A 14 14.61 33.04 -9.47
N CYS A 15 14.76 33.60 -10.67
CA CYS A 15 15.79 33.18 -11.64
C CYS A 15 17.20 33.29 -11.05
N GLY A 16 17.52 34.41 -10.38
CA GLY A 16 18.86 34.63 -9.82
C GLY A 16 19.25 33.65 -8.71
N LEU A 17 18.32 33.29 -7.81
CA LEU A 17 18.60 32.30 -6.77
C LEU A 17 18.74 30.90 -7.36
N LYS A 18 17.95 30.57 -8.38
CA LYS A 18 18.03 29.31 -9.11
C LYS A 18 19.38 29.16 -9.82
N GLU A 19 19.80 30.17 -10.58
CA GLU A 19 21.09 30.16 -11.29
C GLU A 19 22.27 30.06 -10.31
N ALA A 20 22.22 30.80 -9.19
CA ALA A 20 23.25 30.73 -8.16
C ALA A 20 23.29 29.34 -7.49
N PHE A 21 22.13 28.74 -7.23
CA PHE A 21 22.04 27.38 -6.68
C PHE A 21 22.60 26.34 -7.64
N GLU A 22 22.20 26.38 -8.91
CA GLU A 22 22.70 25.49 -9.97
C GLU A 22 24.20 25.67 -10.19
N GLY A 23 24.71 26.90 -10.08
CA GLY A 23 26.13 27.21 -10.16
C GLY A 23 26.96 26.59 -9.02
N GLN A 24 26.39 26.47 -7.81
CA GLN A 24 27.09 25.94 -6.65
C GLN A 24 26.91 24.42 -6.46
N TYR A 25 25.74 23.88 -6.81
CA TYR A 25 25.37 22.48 -6.55
C TYR A 25 25.24 21.63 -7.82
N GLY A 26 25.39 22.23 -9.00
CA GLY A 26 25.29 21.59 -10.31
C GLY A 26 23.90 21.76 -10.94
N ALA A 27 23.87 21.93 -12.27
CA ALA A 27 22.67 22.21 -13.06
C ALA A 27 21.57 21.12 -12.99
N ASN A 28 21.92 19.90 -12.58
CA ASN A 28 20.96 18.79 -12.48
C ASN A 28 20.39 18.62 -11.06
N ARG A 29 20.83 19.42 -10.07
CA ARG A 29 20.33 19.31 -8.70
C ARG A 29 19.15 20.25 -8.52
N SER A 30 18.00 19.69 -8.12
CA SER A 30 16.78 20.45 -7.82
C SER A 30 16.21 20.02 -6.48
N ILE A 31 15.57 20.94 -5.78
CA ILE A 31 14.90 20.67 -4.51
C ILE A 31 13.40 20.52 -4.76
N PRO A 32 12.77 19.41 -4.32
CA PRO A 32 11.35 19.18 -4.54
C PRO A 32 10.51 20.23 -3.80
N SER A 33 9.48 20.76 -4.45
CA SER A 33 8.54 21.67 -3.79
C SER A 33 7.60 20.91 -2.87
N ALA A 34 7.39 21.45 -1.67
CA ALA A 34 6.36 20.95 -0.76
C ALA A 34 4.95 21.31 -1.26
N VAL A 35 4.02 20.37 -1.11
CA VAL A 35 2.59 20.54 -1.33
C VAL A 35 1.93 20.60 0.05
N SER A 36 1.24 21.70 0.36
CA SER A 36 0.68 21.96 1.69
C SER A 36 -0.29 20.88 2.17
N THR A 37 -0.93 20.15 1.26
CA THR A 37 -1.89 19.09 1.57
C THR A 37 -1.25 17.72 1.82
N ARG A 38 0.07 17.56 1.66
CA ARG A 38 0.75 16.25 1.76
C ARG A 38 2.04 16.33 2.57
N TRP A 39 2.00 15.83 3.79
CA TRP A 39 3.14 15.85 4.72
C TRP A 39 4.42 15.21 4.13
N ASN A 40 4.29 14.12 3.35
CA ASN A 40 5.42 13.45 2.67
C ASN A 40 6.23 14.41 1.80
N SER A 41 5.57 15.32 1.10
CA SER A 41 6.24 16.26 0.20
C SER A 41 7.07 17.29 0.98
N THR A 42 6.58 17.68 2.16
CA THR A 42 7.31 18.55 3.08
C THR A 42 8.52 17.83 3.67
N LEU A 43 8.40 16.55 4.00
CA LEU A 43 9.52 15.77 4.53
C LEU A 43 10.61 15.57 3.48
N ARG A 44 10.25 15.20 2.25
CA ARG A 44 11.22 15.08 1.12
C ARG A 44 11.93 16.39 0.81
N LEU A 45 11.23 17.52 0.96
CA LEU A 45 11.84 18.84 0.88
C LEU A 45 12.91 19.03 1.97
N VAL A 46 12.59 18.67 3.22
CA VAL A 46 13.54 18.78 4.32
C VAL A 46 14.74 17.88 4.10
N GLU A 47 14.52 16.61 3.73
CA GLU A 47 15.56 15.63 3.40
C GLU A 47 16.52 16.19 2.34
N ALA A 48 15.99 16.68 1.22
CA ALA A 48 16.78 17.27 0.14
C ALA A 48 17.58 18.51 0.57
N VAL A 49 17.09 19.29 1.53
CA VAL A 49 17.82 20.44 2.09
C VAL A 49 18.89 19.98 3.08
N THR A 50 18.59 19.00 3.93
CA THR A 50 19.54 18.47 4.92
C THR A 50 20.69 17.66 4.31
N ASP A 51 20.52 17.22 3.06
CA ASP A 51 21.55 16.59 2.21
C ASP A 51 22.52 17.57 1.56
N LEU A 52 22.29 18.88 1.72
CA LEU A 52 23.23 19.92 1.28
C LEU A 52 24.29 20.16 2.36
N ASP A 53 25.37 20.83 1.97
CA ASP A 53 26.32 21.34 2.94
C ASP A 53 25.77 22.61 3.61
N PRO A 54 25.64 22.66 4.95
CA PRO A 54 25.02 23.78 5.66
C PRO A 54 25.78 25.10 5.51
N GLN A 55 27.11 25.05 5.43
CA GLN A 55 27.94 26.25 5.27
C GLN A 55 27.73 26.85 3.87
N SER A 56 27.85 26.01 2.85
CA SER A 56 27.63 26.35 1.45
C SER A 56 26.25 26.97 1.22
N LEU A 57 25.19 26.40 1.82
CA LEU A 57 23.83 26.92 1.68
C LEU A 57 23.66 28.28 2.36
N ASN A 58 24.20 28.45 3.57
CA ASN A 58 24.12 29.75 4.25
C ASN A 58 24.91 30.82 3.49
N THR A 59 26.09 30.51 2.94
CA THR A 59 26.86 31.45 2.11
C THR A 59 26.08 31.88 0.86
N LEU A 60 25.41 30.94 0.17
CA LEU A 60 24.54 31.24 -0.96
C LEU A 60 23.42 32.21 -0.55
N LEU A 61 22.72 31.90 0.54
CA LEU A 61 21.60 32.69 1.03
C LEU A 61 22.04 34.09 1.45
N GLU A 62 23.20 34.22 2.09
CA GLU A 62 23.77 35.52 2.45
C GLU A 62 24.14 36.35 1.22
N ALA A 63 24.78 35.74 0.21
CA ALA A 63 25.15 36.40 -1.04
C ALA A 63 23.93 36.93 -1.81
N GLN A 64 22.80 36.21 -1.72
CA GLN A 64 21.52 36.59 -2.33
C GLN A 64 20.65 37.49 -1.43
N GLY A 65 21.18 37.96 -0.29
CA GLY A 65 20.47 38.90 0.60
C GLY A 65 19.40 38.27 1.50
N HIS A 66 19.36 36.95 1.63
CA HIS A 66 18.37 36.18 2.38
C HIS A 66 18.88 35.67 3.74
N LYS A 67 19.57 36.53 4.51
CA LYS A 67 20.13 36.18 5.83
C LYS A 67 19.12 35.59 6.82
N GLY A 68 17.86 36.04 6.77
CA GLY A 68 16.79 35.53 7.64
C GLY A 68 16.38 34.07 7.37
N LEU A 69 16.81 33.50 6.24
CA LEU A 69 16.59 32.09 5.89
C LEU A 69 17.77 31.18 6.25
N CYS A 70 18.89 31.75 6.72
CA CYS A 70 20.03 30.95 7.14
C CYS A 70 19.64 30.04 8.32
N LEU A 71 20.15 28.82 8.27
CA LEU A 71 19.89 27.78 9.25
C LEU A 71 21.05 27.74 10.25
N SER A 72 20.72 27.88 11.54
CA SER A 72 21.70 27.64 12.60
C SER A 72 22.08 26.15 12.68
N ALA A 73 23.23 25.85 13.28
CA ALA A 73 23.65 24.46 13.52
C ALA A 73 22.59 23.67 14.29
N ARG A 74 21.93 24.31 15.27
CA ARG A 74 20.84 23.69 16.04
C ARG A 74 19.63 23.37 15.17
N GLU A 75 19.17 24.31 14.36
CA GLU A 75 18.03 24.08 13.45
C GLU A 75 18.35 22.97 12.45
N TRP A 76 19.58 22.91 11.95
CA TRP A 76 20.00 21.86 11.02
C TRP A 76 19.96 20.48 11.67
N SER A 77 20.51 20.34 12.88
CA SER A 77 20.47 19.07 13.62
C SER A 77 19.03 18.63 13.91
N GLN A 78 18.15 19.55 14.30
CA GLN A 78 16.73 19.24 14.52
C GLN A 78 16.01 18.78 13.25
N LEU A 79 16.36 19.34 12.08
CA LEU A 79 15.80 18.90 10.81
C LEU A 79 16.27 17.49 10.44
N LYS A 80 17.55 17.16 10.68
CA LYS A 80 18.07 15.81 10.46
C LYS A 80 17.42 14.78 11.37
N GLU A 81 17.30 15.09 12.65
CA GLU A 81 16.61 14.23 13.62
C GLU A 81 15.14 14.01 13.22
N LEU A 82 14.46 15.06 12.76
CA LEU A 82 13.09 14.95 12.26
C LEU A 82 12.99 14.03 11.03
N VAL A 83 13.95 14.12 10.09
CA VAL A 83 14.02 13.22 8.93
C VAL A 83 14.22 11.78 9.37
N GLU A 84 15.11 11.53 10.32
CA GLU A 84 15.39 10.19 10.84
C GLU A 84 14.16 9.58 11.52
N ILE A 85 13.48 10.34 12.38
CA ILE A 85 12.26 9.89 13.07
C ILE A 85 11.12 9.60 12.08
N LEU A 86 10.97 10.44 11.04
CA LEU A 86 9.84 10.34 10.11
C LEU A 86 10.11 9.46 8.88
N ALA A 87 11.37 9.10 8.60
CA ALA A 87 11.77 8.23 7.51
C ALA A 87 10.97 6.90 7.43
N PRO A 88 10.77 6.13 8.52
CA PRO A 88 9.99 4.89 8.44
C PRO A 88 8.53 5.15 8.06
N PHE A 89 7.93 6.23 8.54
CA PHE A 89 6.56 6.61 8.18
C PHE A 89 6.45 7.05 6.71
N LEU A 90 7.48 7.70 6.18
CA LEU A 90 7.54 8.08 4.76
C LEU A 90 7.57 6.82 3.88
N GLN A 91 8.45 5.87 4.23
CA GLN A 91 8.54 4.59 3.53
C GLN A 91 7.22 3.81 3.58
N ALA A 92 6.60 3.71 4.76
CA ALA A 92 5.30 3.08 4.92
C ALA A 92 4.21 3.76 4.08
N THR A 93 4.21 5.09 4.01
CA THR A 93 3.24 5.84 3.21
C THR A 93 3.45 5.62 1.72
N ASP A 94 4.71 5.63 1.25
CA ASP A 94 5.01 5.39 -0.16
C ASP A 94 4.63 3.97 -0.61
N LEU A 95 4.87 2.98 0.25
CA LEU A 95 4.45 1.59 0.00
C LEU A 95 2.93 1.46 -0.08
N THR A 96 2.20 2.15 0.80
CA THR A 96 0.73 2.06 0.86
C THR A 96 0.00 2.90 -0.20
N GLN A 97 0.67 3.86 -0.82
CA GLN A 97 0.15 4.66 -1.94
C GLN A 97 0.43 4.05 -3.33
N GLY A 98 1.16 2.93 -3.36
CA GLY A 98 1.42 2.16 -4.57
C GLY A 98 0.14 1.57 -5.17
N GLU A 99 0.08 1.50 -6.51
CA GLU A 99 -1.04 0.87 -7.25
C GLU A 99 -0.65 -0.43 -7.95
N LYS A 100 0.67 -0.71 -8.04
CA LYS A 100 1.25 -1.84 -8.77
C LYS A 100 1.77 -2.97 -7.88
N VAL A 101 1.74 -2.75 -6.57
CA VAL A 101 2.21 -3.69 -5.57
C VAL A 101 1.07 -3.88 -4.59
N VAL A 102 0.81 -5.13 -4.21
CA VAL A 102 -0.12 -5.46 -3.13
C VAL A 102 0.31 -4.67 -1.92
N THR A 103 -0.62 -3.93 -1.32
CA THR A 103 -0.26 -3.16 -0.14
C THR A 103 0.16 -4.13 0.96
N LYS A 104 1.44 -4.09 1.33
CA LYS A 104 2.02 -4.85 2.45
C LYS A 104 1.49 -4.26 3.76
N CYS A 105 0.22 -4.54 4.07
CA CYS A 105 -0.51 -3.91 5.16
C CYS A 105 0.12 -4.20 6.54
N GLY A 106 0.90 -5.28 6.67
CA GLY A 106 1.68 -5.58 7.88
C GLY A 106 2.72 -4.51 8.24
N PHE A 107 3.27 -3.77 7.27
CA PHE A 107 4.24 -2.69 7.56
C PHE A 107 3.61 -1.49 8.27
N ALA A 108 2.34 -1.19 7.99
CA ALA A 108 1.62 -0.11 8.65
C ALA A 108 1.44 -0.42 10.14
N LEU A 109 1.12 -1.68 10.48
CA LEU A 109 1.03 -2.15 11.86
C LEU A 109 2.40 -2.10 12.56
N ARG A 110 3.46 -2.58 11.91
CA ARG A 110 4.84 -2.54 12.45
C ARG A 110 5.37 -1.13 12.69
N SER A 111 5.07 -0.19 11.80
CA SER A 111 5.48 1.21 11.95
C SER A 111 4.74 1.93 13.09
N LEU A 112 3.53 1.49 13.41
CA LEU A 112 2.75 2.01 14.54
C LEU A 112 3.19 1.39 15.88
N THR A 113 3.63 0.13 15.89
CA THR A 113 4.12 -0.55 17.11
C THR A 113 5.57 -0.27 17.45
N GLN A 114 6.41 0.14 16.49
CA GLN A 114 7.80 0.56 16.72
C GLN A 114 7.98 1.97 17.29
N GLN A 115 6.91 2.62 17.77
CA GLN A 115 7.13 3.79 18.61
C GLN A 115 8.00 3.37 19.81
N PRO A 116 9.11 4.06 20.11
CA PRO A 116 9.81 3.82 21.36
C PRO A 116 8.80 4.02 22.50
N PRO A 117 8.90 3.27 23.60
CA PRO A 117 8.11 3.54 24.79
C PRO A 117 8.58 4.89 25.36
N GLN A 118 8.14 5.99 24.76
CA GLN A 118 8.06 7.24 25.48
C GLN A 118 6.95 7.03 26.49
N GLN A 119 7.32 7.14 27.76
CA GLN A 119 6.39 7.30 28.87
C GLN A 119 5.43 8.43 28.50
N MET A 120 4.31 8.09 27.87
CA MET A 120 3.17 8.97 27.78
C MET A 120 2.51 8.86 29.15
N ASP A 121 2.79 9.86 29.97
CA ASP A 121 2.07 10.14 31.19
C ASP A 121 0.57 10.08 30.87
N VAL A 122 -0.10 9.09 31.47
CA VAL A 122 -1.53 8.86 31.34
C VAL A 122 -2.22 9.90 32.22
N SER A 123 -2.30 11.12 31.71
CA SER A 123 -3.13 12.17 32.29
C SER A 123 -3.92 12.87 31.19
N ASP A 124 -5.22 12.56 31.19
CA ASP A 124 -6.32 13.33 30.61
C ASP A 124 -6.30 13.60 29.09
N SER A 125 -6.77 12.60 28.33
CA SER A 125 -7.84 12.82 27.35
C SER A 125 -8.31 11.49 26.78
N ALA A 126 -9.21 10.83 27.51
CA ALA A 126 -10.06 9.79 26.95
C ALA A 126 -11.02 10.45 25.94
N GLN A 127 -10.53 10.73 24.73
CA GLN A 127 -11.39 10.81 23.56
C GLN A 127 -12.05 9.43 23.41
N PRO A 128 -13.36 9.34 23.10
CA PRO A 128 -13.95 8.06 22.74
C PRO A 128 -13.08 7.48 21.62
N ALA A 129 -12.75 6.19 21.70
CA ALA A 129 -11.99 5.49 20.67
C ALA A 129 -12.72 5.68 19.33
N GLY A 130 -12.39 6.75 18.61
CA GLY A 130 -12.80 6.94 17.23
C GLY A 130 -12.25 5.76 16.43
N ASP A 131 -12.86 5.50 15.28
CA ASP A 131 -12.41 4.44 14.37
C ASP A 131 -10.89 4.46 14.27
N LEU A 132 -10.26 3.42 14.82
CA LEU A 132 -8.81 3.31 14.83
C LEU A 132 -8.33 3.42 13.38
N PRO A 133 -7.33 4.27 13.07
CA PRO A 133 -6.73 4.25 11.76
C PRO A 133 -6.25 2.82 11.47
N PHE A 134 -6.62 2.28 10.30
CA PHE A 134 -6.36 0.89 9.91
C PHE A 134 -7.16 -0.21 10.65
N GLY A 135 -8.29 0.14 11.28
CA GLY A 135 -9.19 -0.83 11.94
C GLY A 135 -10.03 -1.71 11.01
N ASP A 136 -9.91 -1.56 9.69
CA ASP A 136 -10.66 -2.39 8.74
C ASP A 136 -10.10 -3.82 8.71
N MET A 137 -11.01 -4.78 8.84
CA MET A 137 -10.73 -6.22 8.84
C MET A 137 -10.06 -6.70 7.54
N VAL A 138 -10.22 -5.96 6.43
CA VAL A 138 -9.54 -6.27 5.17
C VAL A 138 -8.02 -6.26 5.30
N TYR A 139 -7.45 -5.42 6.17
CA TYR A 139 -6.00 -5.34 6.39
C TYR A 139 -5.45 -6.56 7.12
N MET A 140 -6.23 -7.13 8.04
CA MET A 140 -5.85 -8.36 8.73
C MET A 140 -5.94 -9.57 7.80
N MET A 141 -6.97 -9.64 6.95
CA MET A 141 -7.06 -10.68 5.92
C MET A 141 -5.92 -10.57 4.91
N SER A 142 -5.56 -9.36 4.46
CA SER A 142 -4.47 -9.17 3.51
C SER A 142 -3.11 -9.55 4.11
N ALA A 143 -2.87 -9.22 5.38
CA ALA A 143 -1.67 -9.64 6.10
C ALA A 143 -1.56 -11.17 6.21
N LEU A 144 -2.67 -11.87 6.51
CA LEU A 144 -2.69 -13.33 6.52
C LEU A 144 -2.40 -13.92 5.13
N LEU A 145 -3.00 -13.36 4.09
CA LEU A 145 -2.90 -13.84 2.70
C LEU A 145 -1.58 -13.41 2.02
N ASP A 146 -0.75 -12.61 2.67
CA ASP A 146 0.61 -12.33 2.22
C ASP A 146 1.58 -13.36 2.81
N PRO A 147 2.25 -14.19 1.98
CA PRO A 147 3.16 -15.22 2.46
C PRO A 147 4.30 -14.69 3.34
N SER A 148 4.74 -13.45 3.11
CA SER A 148 5.83 -12.83 3.87
C SER A 148 5.39 -12.34 5.27
N PHE A 149 4.08 -12.13 5.49
CA PHE A 149 3.56 -11.65 6.78
C PHE A 149 2.78 -12.72 7.53
N CYS A 150 1.86 -13.42 6.87
CA CYS A 150 0.98 -14.43 7.45
C CYS A 150 0.53 -14.07 8.89
N PHE A 151 0.97 -14.82 9.90
CA PHE A 151 0.78 -14.49 11.32
C PHE A 151 2.05 -13.99 12.02
N PHE A 152 3.18 -13.83 11.31
CA PHE A 152 4.45 -13.40 11.89
C PHE A 152 4.35 -12.04 12.59
N TRP A 153 3.58 -11.11 12.03
CA TRP A 153 3.34 -9.79 12.63
C TRP A 153 2.65 -9.89 14.00
N LEU A 154 1.72 -10.83 14.17
CA LEU A 154 1.00 -11.03 15.43
C LEU A 154 1.91 -11.64 16.50
N GLU A 155 2.88 -12.46 16.08
CA GLU A 155 3.85 -13.05 17.00
C GLU A 155 4.94 -12.08 17.41
N GLN A 156 5.49 -11.34 16.43
CA GLN A 156 6.68 -10.52 16.63
C GLN A 156 6.36 -9.11 17.11
N ASP A 157 5.29 -8.49 16.61
CA ASP A 157 5.04 -7.06 16.80
C ASP A 157 3.93 -6.76 17.83
N VAL A 158 3.09 -7.73 18.20
CA VAL A 158 1.96 -7.54 19.12
C VAL A 158 2.31 -7.98 20.54
N LEU A 159 2.36 -7.01 21.46
CA LEU A 159 2.61 -7.20 22.89
C LEU A 159 1.31 -7.59 23.62
N ALA A 160 0.76 -8.75 23.30
CA ALA A 160 -0.42 -9.32 23.97
C ALA A 160 -0.16 -10.75 24.45
N PRO A 161 -0.90 -11.25 25.45
CA PRO A 161 -0.84 -12.65 25.86
C PRO A 161 -1.18 -13.61 24.72
N ASP A 162 -0.63 -14.82 24.77
CA ASP A 162 -0.80 -15.84 23.72
C ASP A 162 -2.26 -16.26 23.54
N GLU A 163 -3.08 -16.16 24.59
CA GLU A 163 -4.52 -16.40 24.53
C GLU A 163 -5.20 -15.40 23.60
N VAL A 164 -4.89 -14.11 23.75
CA VAL A 164 -5.45 -13.03 22.91
C VAL A 164 -4.97 -13.18 21.47
N LYS A 165 -3.68 -13.50 21.27
CA LYS A 165 -3.15 -13.77 19.92
C LYS A 165 -3.87 -14.95 19.26
N SER A 166 -4.15 -16.01 20.01
CA SER A 166 -4.87 -17.18 19.49
C SER A 166 -6.31 -16.85 19.09
N GLU A 167 -7.02 -16.04 19.88
CA GLU A 167 -8.36 -15.55 19.53
C GLU A 167 -8.35 -14.70 18.25
N VAL A 168 -7.36 -13.82 18.11
CA VAL A 168 -7.19 -12.99 16.91
C VAL A 168 -6.90 -13.85 15.67
N LYS A 169 -6.07 -14.90 15.78
CA LYS A 169 -5.82 -15.82 14.66
C LYS A 169 -7.10 -16.49 14.17
N GLU A 170 -7.89 -17.05 15.08
CA GLU A 170 -9.16 -17.71 14.71
C GLU A 170 -10.13 -16.72 14.08
N MET A 171 -10.24 -15.51 14.64
CA MET A 171 -11.07 -14.44 14.06
C MET A 171 -10.66 -14.09 12.62
N ILE A 172 -9.36 -13.93 12.35
CA ILE A 172 -8.86 -13.63 11.00
C ILE A 172 -9.10 -14.81 10.04
N MET A 173 -8.91 -16.05 10.50
CA MET A 173 -9.22 -17.22 9.69
C MET A 173 -10.70 -17.28 9.32
N ASP A 174 -11.60 -17.02 10.28
CA ASP A 174 -13.04 -17.01 10.04
C ASP A 174 -13.46 -15.90 9.06
N LEU A 175 -12.82 -14.73 9.12
CA LEU A 175 -13.02 -13.65 8.14
C LEU A 175 -12.66 -14.08 6.71
N VAL A 176 -11.50 -14.73 6.52
CA VAL A 176 -11.09 -15.27 5.21
C VAL A 176 -12.06 -16.34 4.72
N LEU A 177 -12.52 -17.22 5.61
CA LEU A 177 -13.53 -18.24 5.28
C LEU A 177 -14.88 -17.63 4.91
N ALA A 178 -15.29 -16.55 5.58
CA ALA A 178 -16.50 -15.81 5.22
C ALA A 178 -16.37 -15.16 3.84
N GLU A 179 -15.22 -14.59 3.51
CA GLU A 179 -14.95 -14.02 2.18
C GLU A 179 -14.97 -15.09 1.08
N ALA A 180 -14.44 -16.28 1.36
CA ALA A 180 -14.50 -17.42 0.44
C ALA A 180 -15.93 -17.83 0.08
N ARG A 181 -16.86 -17.76 1.04
CA ARG A 181 -18.29 -18.03 0.77
C ARG A 181 -18.87 -17.01 -0.21
N LYS A 182 -18.54 -15.72 -0.04
CA LYS A 182 -19.02 -14.65 -0.93
C LYS A 182 -18.51 -14.85 -2.37
N VAL A 183 -17.23 -15.19 -2.52
CA VAL A 183 -16.62 -15.44 -3.84
C VAL A 183 -17.28 -16.63 -4.54
N THR A 184 -17.60 -17.69 -3.80
CA THR A 184 -18.28 -18.88 -4.34
C THR A 184 -19.68 -18.53 -4.88
N ILE A 185 -20.47 -17.78 -4.11
CA ILE A 185 -21.82 -17.35 -4.51
C ILE A 185 -21.78 -16.51 -5.79
N LEU A 186 -20.83 -15.58 -5.90
CA LEU A 186 -20.70 -14.71 -7.08
C LEU A 186 -20.31 -15.50 -8.34
N ALA A 187 -19.42 -16.48 -8.22
CA ALA A 187 -19.02 -17.34 -9.32
C ALA A 187 -20.22 -18.16 -9.85
N GLU A 188 -21.03 -18.73 -8.96
CA GLU A 188 -22.24 -19.46 -9.31
C GLU A 188 -23.30 -18.55 -9.98
N SER A 189 -23.46 -17.33 -9.47
CA SER A 189 -24.39 -16.33 -10.04
C SER A 189 -23.99 -15.87 -11.45
N SER A 190 -22.68 -15.80 -11.74
CA SER A 190 -22.17 -15.41 -13.07
C SER A 190 -22.23 -16.52 -14.12
N SER A 191 -22.43 -17.77 -13.70
CA SER A 191 -22.50 -18.94 -14.61
C SER A 191 -23.90 -19.24 -15.16
N GLY A 192 -24.87 -18.35 -14.93
CA GLY A 192 -26.29 -18.53 -15.30
C GLY A 192 -26.67 -18.14 -16.73
N GLU A 193 -25.78 -17.52 -17.51
CA GLU A 193 -26.06 -17.11 -18.89
C GLU A 193 -24.86 -17.41 -19.80
N ASP A 194 -24.63 -18.68 -20.12
CA ASP A 194 -23.95 -19.05 -21.36
C ASP A 194 -24.50 -20.39 -21.87
N ASN A 195 -24.90 -20.39 -23.14
CA ASN A 195 -25.49 -21.51 -23.86
C ASN A 195 -24.61 -22.77 -23.75
N LYS A 196 -25.22 -23.88 -23.35
CA LYS A 196 -24.60 -25.21 -23.41
C LYS A 196 -24.49 -25.67 -24.86
N ASP A 197 -23.34 -25.46 -25.47
CA ASP A 197 -22.84 -26.40 -26.48
C ASP A 197 -22.13 -27.54 -25.73
N GLU A 198 -22.89 -28.59 -25.38
CA GLU A 198 -22.32 -29.85 -24.88
C GLU A 198 -21.57 -30.56 -26.01
N GLU A 199 -20.24 -30.51 -26.01
CA GLU A 199 -19.44 -31.51 -26.72
C GLU A 199 -19.61 -32.89 -26.05
N PRO A 200 -19.82 -33.98 -26.83
CA PRO A 200 -20.02 -35.30 -26.28
C PRO A 200 -18.71 -35.80 -25.63
N PRO A 201 -18.78 -36.48 -24.46
CA PRO A 201 -17.59 -36.91 -23.75
C PRO A 201 -16.80 -37.94 -24.58
N ALA A 202 -15.52 -37.66 -24.78
CA ALA A 202 -14.58 -38.58 -25.43
C ALA A 202 -14.64 -39.96 -24.76
N LYS A 203 -14.84 -41.01 -25.58
CA LYS A 203 -14.94 -42.41 -25.15
C LYS A 203 -13.61 -42.86 -24.54
N THR A 204 -13.50 -42.85 -23.22
CA THR A 204 -12.38 -43.49 -22.52
C THR A 204 -12.60 -45.00 -22.41
N PRO A 205 -11.55 -45.84 -22.55
CA PRO A 205 -11.67 -47.29 -22.44
C PRO A 205 -12.09 -47.72 -21.02
N ARG A 206 -13.13 -48.55 -20.95
CA ARG A 206 -13.82 -49.00 -19.71
C ARG A 206 -12.99 -49.92 -18.80
N LEU A 207 -11.74 -50.21 -19.14
CA LEU A 207 -10.92 -51.22 -18.47
C LEU A 207 -10.45 -50.80 -17.06
N PHE A 208 -10.39 -49.50 -16.77
CA PHE A 208 -9.94 -49.00 -15.46
C PHE A 208 -11.01 -48.22 -14.69
N THR A 209 -12.25 -48.15 -15.17
CA THR A 209 -13.34 -47.43 -14.49
C THR A 209 -13.68 -47.99 -13.11
N GLY A 210 -13.38 -49.27 -12.84
CA GLY A 210 -13.58 -49.91 -11.53
C GLY A 210 -12.53 -49.56 -10.47
N TYR A 211 -11.33 -49.13 -10.88
CA TYR A 211 -10.25 -48.73 -9.97
C TYR A 211 -10.27 -47.23 -9.64
N ARG A 212 -11.10 -46.47 -10.35
CA ARG A 212 -11.30 -45.04 -10.11
C ARG A 212 -12.16 -44.87 -8.86
N LYS A 213 -11.50 -44.52 -7.75
CA LYS A 213 -12.14 -44.22 -6.45
C LYS A 213 -13.32 -43.27 -6.69
N LYS A 214 -14.55 -43.74 -6.44
CA LYS A 214 -15.75 -42.90 -6.48
C LYS A 214 -15.62 -41.86 -5.36
N SER A 215 -15.14 -40.66 -5.67
CA SER A 215 -15.19 -39.56 -4.72
C SER A 215 -16.67 -39.21 -4.52
N LYS A 216 -17.22 -39.53 -3.35
CA LYS A 216 -18.47 -38.90 -2.89
C LYS A 216 -18.20 -37.40 -2.84
N LYS A 217 -18.63 -36.63 -3.83
CA LYS A 217 -18.80 -35.18 -3.72
C LYS A 217 -19.95 -34.93 -2.75
N LYS A 218 -19.65 -34.91 -1.45
CA LYS A 218 -20.35 -34.01 -0.54
C LYS A 218 -19.60 -32.70 -0.70
N ASP A 219 -20.19 -31.77 -1.45
CA ASP A 219 -19.67 -30.42 -1.64
C ASP A 219 -19.80 -29.65 -0.32
N ASP A 220 -18.87 -29.93 0.59
CA ASP A 220 -18.65 -29.07 1.74
C ASP A 220 -17.57 -28.05 1.34
N HIS A 221 -18.00 -27.06 0.54
CA HIS A 221 -17.10 -26.10 -0.09
C HIS A 221 -16.21 -25.40 0.95
N VAL A 222 -16.77 -25.07 2.11
CA VAL A 222 -16.09 -24.38 3.22
C VAL A 222 -15.05 -25.27 3.89
N SER A 223 -15.36 -26.55 4.12
CA SER A 223 -14.42 -27.52 4.71
C SER A 223 -13.17 -27.69 3.86
N SER A 224 -13.31 -27.66 2.53
CA SER A 224 -12.18 -27.71 1.60
C SER A 224 -11.39 -26.40 1.51
N VAL A 225 -12.01 -25.22 1.71
CA VAL A 225 -11.25 -23.95 1.82
C VAL A 225 -10.47 -23.88 3.13
N LYS A 226 -11.08 -24.29 4.25
CA LYS A 226 -10.38 -24.35 5.54
C LYS A 226 -9.15 -25.25 5.49
N ALA A 227 -9.26 -26.39 4.79
CA ALA A 227 -8.11 -27.27 4.55
C ALA A 227 -7.02 -26.61 3.67
N GLU A 228 -7.39 -25.85 2.64
CA GLU A 228 -6.44 -25.05 1.84
C GLU A 228 -5.74 -24.00 2.71
N LEU A 229 -6.48 -23.26 3.55
CA LEU A 229 -5.96 -22.21 4.42
C LEU A 229 -4.97 -22.75 5.46
N ILE A 230 -5.31 -23.86 6.13
CA ILE A 230 -4.40 -24.49 7.11
C ILE A 230 -3.11 -24.95 6.43
N ARG A 231 -3.21 -25.55 5.24
CA ARG A 231 -2.03 -25.96 4.47
C ARG A 231 -1.20 -24.76 4.03
N TYR A 232 -1.83 -23.67 3.60
CA TYR A 232 -1.15 -22.43 3.22
C TYR A 232 -0.35 -21.86 4.38
N ILE A 233 -0.95 -21.75 5.59
CA ILE A 233 -0.26 -21.24 6.79
C ILE A 233 1.00 -22.06 7.10
N GLN A 234 0.93 -23.39 6.94
CA GLN A 234 2.08 -24.28 7.12
C GLN A 234 3.18 -24.03 6.07
N VAL A 235 2.81 -23.74 4.81
CA VAL A 235 3.77 -23.42 3.75
C VAL A 235 4.46 -22.09 4.01
N CYS A 236 3.73 -21.07 4.48
CA CYS A 236 4.31 -19.77 4.84
C CYS A 236 5.27 -19.85 6.03
N SER A 237 5.20 -20.90 6.83
CA SER A 237 6.14 -21.15 7.92
C SER A 237 7.49 -21.71 7.45
N GLY A 238 7.66 -22.01 6.15
CA GLY A 238 8.89 -22.48 5.52
C GLY A 238 9.66 -21.35 4.81
N GLU A 239 10.98 -21.51 4.71
CA GLU A 239 11.97 -20.47 4.36
C GLU A 239 11.67 -19.59 3.12
N GLU A 240 11.94 -18.29 3.36
CA GLU A 240 12.38 -17.18 2.52
C GLU A 240 12.50 -17.39 0.99
N ASP A 241 11.39 -17.27 0.29
CA ASP A 241 11.43 -16.59 -1.01
C ASP A 241 10.86 -15.18 -0.81
N GLU A 242 11.70 -14.16 -0.95
CA GLU A 242 11.32 -12.74 -1.09
C GLU A 242 10.60 -12.51 -2.43
N ALA A 243 9.63 -13.38 -2.75
CA ALA A 243 8.86 -13.36 -3.96
C ALA A 243 7.65 -12.46 -3.76
N ASP A 244 7.35 -11.66 -4.78
CA ASP A 244 6.12 -10.87 -4.88
C ASP A 244 4.90 -11.75 -4.53
N CYS A 245 4.09 -11.28 -3.58
CA CYS A 245 2.89 -11.96 -3.10
C CYS A 245 1.97 -12.43 -4.25
N LEU A 246 1.81 -11.61 -5.31
CA LEU A 246 1.00 -11.99 -6.47
C LEU A 246 1.62 -13.11 -7.29
N VAL A 247 2.96 -13.16 -7.36
CA VAL A 247 3.69 -14.24 -8.04
C VAL A 247 3.53 -15.55 -7.29
N PHE A 248 3.60 -15.52 -5.95
CA PHE A 248 3.33 -16.69 -5.11
C PHE A 248 1.93 -17.25 -5.40
N TRP A 249 0.90 -16.40 -5.36
CA TRP A 249 -0.48 -16.82 -5.59
C TRP A 249 -0.67 -17.37 -7.00
N LYS A 250 -0.10 -16.72 -8.02
CA LYS A 250 -0.17 -17.18 -9.41
C LYS A 250 0.49 -18.55 -9.59
N ARG A 251 1.64 -18.78 -8.97
CA ARG A 251 2.34 -20.08 -9.00
C ARG A 251 1.54 -21.19 -8.32
N ASN A 252 0.88 -20.85 -7.20
CA ASN A 252 0.16 -21.81 -6.37
C ASN A 252 -1.35 -21.88 -6.64
N ALA A 253 -1.84 -21.22 -7.69
CA ALA A 253 -3.26 -21.17 -8.04
C ALA A 253 -3.89 -22.56 -8.23
N LYS A 254 -3.12 -23.56 -8.71
CA LYS A 254 -3.61 -24.95 -8.82
C LYS A 254 -3.60 -25.71 -7.49
N VAL A 255 -2.76 -25.30 -6.54
CA VAL A 255 -2.61 -25.93 -5.23
C VAL A 255 -3.68 -25.43 -4.26
N PHE A 256 -4.01 -24.14 -4.36
CA PHE A 256 -5.01 -23.46 -3.53
C PHE A 256 -6.08 -22.78 -4.42
N PRO A 257 -6.85 -23.53 -5.22
CA PRO A 257 -7.73 -22.94 -6.23
C PRO A 257 -8.81 -22.03 -5.68
N ARG A 258 -9.31 -22.30 -4.46
CA ARG A 258 -10.38 -21.50 -3.86
C ARG A 258 -9.81 -20.33 -3.08
N LEU A 259 -8.76 -20.60 -2.30
CA LEU A 259 -8.08 -19.56 -1.54
C LEU A 259 -7.40 -18.52 -2.46
N TYR A 260 -6.90 -18.94 -3.62
CA TYR A 260 -6.37 -18.04 -4.66
C TYR A 260 -7.36 -16.97 -5.08
N LEU A 261 -8.64 -17.33 -5.29
CA LEU A 261 -9.67 -16.35 -5.67
C LEU A 261 -9.93 -15.34 -4.56
N VAL A 262 -9.90 -15.78 -3.30
CA VAL A 262 -10.02 -14.89 -2.14
C VAL A 262 -8.82 -13.96 -2.05
N ALA A 263 -7.60 -14.49 -2.19
CA ALA A 263 -6.38 -13.71 -2.21
C ALA A 263 -6.39 -12.63 -3.29
N MET A 264 -6.72 -12.98 -4.54
CA MET A 264 -6.78 -11.98 -5.62
C MET A 264 -7.81 -10.89 -5.37
N ARG A 265 -8.93 -11.19 -4.70
CA ARG A 265 -9.93 -10.19 -4.36
C ARG A 265 -9.48 -9.27 -3.22
N VAL A 266 -8.97 -9.85 -2.13
CA VAL A 266 -8.56 -9.09 -0.93
C VAL A 266 -7.32 -8.26 -1.22
N LEU A 267 -6.32 -8.83 -1.89
CA LEU A 267 -5.05 -8.15 -2.18
C LEU A 267 -5.16 -7.08 -3.28
N ALA A 268 -6.24 -7.08 -4.06
CA ALA A 268 -6.54 -6.03 -5.03
C ALA A 268 -7.12 -4.76 -4.39
N VAL A 269 -7.52 -4.81 -3.11
CA VAL A 269 -8.01 -3.64 -2.40
C VAL A 269 -6.82 -2.72 -2.09
N PRO A 270 -6.80 -1.48 -2.60
CA PRO A 270 -5.74 -0.53 -2.26
C PRO A 270 -5.88 -0.11 -0.80
N ALA A 271 -4.77 0.03 -0.07
CA ALA A 271 -4.87 0.45 1.33
C ALA A 271 -5.16 1.94 1.54
N THR A 272 -5.07 2.75 0.49
CA THR A 272 -5.31 4.19 0.59
C THR A 272 -6.18 4.68 -0.56
N SER A 273 -6.78 5.86 -0.38
CA SER A 273 -7.48 6.58 -1.45
C SER A 273 -6.52 7.17 -2.51
N ALA A 274 -5.20 7.06 -2.33
CA ALA A 274 -4.22 7.71 -3.20
C ALA A 274 -4.33 7.31 -4.69
N PRO A 275 -4.61 6.04 -5.07
CA PRO A 275 -4.86 5.68 -6.46
C PRO A 275 -6.09 6.41 -7.03
N VAL A 276 -7.16 6.53 -6.24
CA VAL A 276 -8.38 7.25 -6.63
C VAL A 276 -8.12 8.74 -6.76
N GLU A 277 -7.38 9.35 -5.84
CA GLU A 277 -6.92 10.74 -5.95
C GLU A 277 -6.06 10.98 -7.19
N ARG A 278 -5.24 10.01 -7.59
CA ARG A 278 -4.44 10.09 -8.82
C ARG A 278 -5.34 10.11 -10.05
N VAL A 279 -6.40 9.30 -10.09
CA VAL A 279 -7.43 9.35 -11.15
C VAL A 279 -8.11 10.72 -11.18
N PHE A 280 -8.52 11.27 -10.02
CA PHE A 280 -9.12 12.60 -9.94
C PHE A 280 -8.15 13.72 -10.35
N SER A 281 -6.87 13.59 -10.02
CA SER A 281 -5.84 14.53 -10.45
C SER A 281 -5.72 14.57 -11.98
N HIS A 282 -5.71 13.41 -12.64
CA HIS A 282 -5.78 13.33 -14.10
C HIS A 282 -7.06 13.98 -14.65
N GLY A 283 -8.19 13.73 -13.99
CA GLY A 283 -9.47 14.38 -14.31
C GLY A 283 -9.39 15.90 -14.22
N GLY A 284 -8.78 16.44 -13.16
CA GLY A 284 -8.56 17.89 -12.97
C GLY A 284 -7.63 18.49 -14.02
N LEU A 285 -6.63 17.74 -14.50
CA LEU A 285 -5.77 18.18 -15.60
C LEU A 285 -6.53 18.27 -16.94
N ILE A 286 -7.49 17.36 -17.17
CA ILE A 286 -8.34 17.34 -18.37
C ILE A 286 -9.42 18.42 -18.29
N MET A 287 -10.03 18.59 -17.12
CA MET A 287 -11.10 19.54 -16.83
C MET A 287 -10.52 20.94 -16.52
N ARG A 288 -10.02 21.61 -17.55
CA ARG A 288 -9.58 23.02 -17.47
C ARG A 288 -10.77 23.97 -17.68
N PRO A 289 -10.70 25.22 -17.17
CA PRO A 289 -11.77 26.22 -17.39
C PRO A 289 -12.13 26.42 -18.87
N HIS A 290 -11.14 26.36 -19.77
CA HIS A 290 -11.36 26.46 -21.22
C HIS A 290 -11.94 25.20 -21.88
N ARG A 291 -12.07 24.09 -21.15
CA ARG A 291 -12.66 22.80 -21.59
C ARG A 291 -13.98 22.49 -20.90
N ALA A 292 -14.71 23.51 -20.45
CA ALA A 292 -15.96 23.37 -19.69
C ALA A 292 -17.15 22.76 -20.47
N ARG A 293 -17.02 22.52 -21.78
CA ARG A 293 -18.08 21.90 -22.62
C ARG A 293 -17.95 20.38 -22.77
N LEU A 294 -17.04 19.75 -22.03
CA LEU A 294 -16.89 18.29 -22.06
C LEU A 294 -18.09 17.61 -21.41
N SER A 295 -18.68 16.62 -22.10
CA SER A 295 -19.71 15.78 -21.48
C SER A 295 -19.07 14.86 -20.43
N ALA A 296 -19.86 14.44 -19.43
CA ALA A 296 -19.41 13.49 -18.41
C ALA A 296 -18.87 12.18 -19.03
N ARG A 297 -19.51 11.70 -20.09
CA ARG A 297 -19.08 10.51 -20.83
C ARG A 297 -17.71 10.71 -21.48
N THR A 298 -17.52 11.83 -22.16
CA THR A 298 -16.24 12.16 -22.81
C THR A 298 -15.12 12.30 -21.77
N LEU A 299 -15.39 12.97 -20.65
CA LEU A 299 -14.43 13.10 -19.56
C LEU A 299 -14.03 11.73 -18.99
N SER A 300 -15.00 10.86 -18.73
CA SER A 300 -14.75 9.49 -18.26
C SER A 300 -13.88 8.69 -19.24
N SER A 301 -14.17 8.74 -20.54
CA SER A 301 -13.34 8.07 -21.55
C SER A 301 -11.92 8.63 -21.63
N LEU A 302 -11.74 9.94 -21.51
CA LEU A 302 -10.41 10.56 -21.51
C LEU A 302 -9.59 10.18 -20.27
N ILE A 303 -10.23 10.15 -19.10
CA ILE A 303 -9.59 9.68 -17.86
C ILE A 303 -9.19 8.21 -18.01
N PHE A 304 -10.10 7.36 -18.52
CA PHE A 304 -9.83 5.95 -18.76
C PHE A 304 -8.61 5.74 -19.67
N LEU A 305 -8.57 6.44 -20.82
CA LEU A 305 -7.43 6.36 -21.75
C LEU A 305 -6.14 6.87 -21.10
N LYS A 306 -6.23 7.94 -20.30
CA LYS A 306 -5.06 8.51 -19.61
C LYS A 306 -4.49 7.55 -18.56
N CYS A 307 -5.34 6.92 -17.77
CA CYS A 307 -4.92 5.98 -16.72
C CYS A 307 -4.39 4.65 -17.28
N ASN A 308 -4.83 4.25 -18.47
CA ASN A 308 -4.45 2.96 -19.09
C ASN A 308 -3.42 3.11 -20.22
N HIS A 309 -2.76 4.26 -20.35
CA HIS A 309 -1.86 4.54 -21.48
C HIS A 309 -0.66 3.58 -21.58
N SER A 310 -0.30 2.88 -20.50
CA SER A 310 0.87 1.99 -20.44
C SER A 310 0.51 0.51 -20.65
N VAL A 311 -0.77 0.21 -20.87
CA VAL A 311 -1.28 -1.15 -21.09
C VAL A 311 -1.49 -1.42 -22.59
N ALA A 312 -1.43 -0.38 -23.42
CA ALA A 312 -1.45 -0.45 -24.89
C ALA A 312 -0.03 -0.45 -25.46
#